data_AF-A0AAU6ZDJ1-F1
#
_entry.id   AF-A0AAU6ZDJ1-F1
#
_cell.length_a   1.000
_cell.length_b   1.000
_cell.length_c   1.000
_cell.angle_alpha   90.00
_cell.angle_beta   90.00
_cell.angle_gamma   90.00
#
_symmetry.space_group_name_H-M   'P 1'
#
loop_
_entity.id
_entity.type
_entity.pdbx_description
1 polymer ?
#
loop_
_entity_poly.entity_id
_entity_poly.type
_entity_poly.pdbx_seq_one_letter_code
_entity_poly.pdbx_strand_id
1 'polypeptide(L)'
;MSAAIQACLGCGSLLFPARLICPRCGQDDFSTVQAEQADVQQTTQLADGTLLATLTIPNGPHVIARVTGGTTVPGESLPLTNNPNAGPGVHAFIPVRSNVNENQP
;
A
#
# COMPACT_ATOMS: atom_id res chain seq x y z
N MET A 1 7.25 8.63 -5.98
CA MET A 1 7.03 7.97 -4.68
C MET A 1 6.15 6.76 -4.96
N SER A 2 6.43 5.62 -4.34
CA SER A 2 5.64 4.41 -4.59
C SER A 2 5.59 3.50 -3.36
N ALA A 3 4.62 2.61 -3.35
CA ALA A 3 4.50 1.52 -2.40
C ALA A 3 4.53 0.16 -3.09
N ALA A 4 5.19 -0.79 -2.45
CA ALA A 4 5.30 -2.18 -2.89
C ALA A 4 3.96 -2.91 -2.71
N ILE A 5 3.48 -3.51 -3.80
CA ILE A 5 2.33 -4.41 -3.86
C ILE A 5 2.83 -5.74 -4.45
N GLN A 6 2.27 -6.86 -4.00
CA GLN A 6 2.61 -8.17 -4.56
C GLN A 6 1.75 -8.45 -5.79
N ALA A 7 2.34 -8.98 -6.86
CA ALA A 7 1.62 -9.45 -8.04
C ALA A 7 1.87 -10.95 -8.25
N CYS A 8 0.81 -11.73 -8.42
CA CYS A 8 0.94 -13.15 -8.79
C CYS A 8 1.41 -13.28 -10.24
N LEU A 9 2.49 -14.02 -10.47
CA LEU A 9 3.02 -14.24 -11.83
C LEU A 9 2.15 -15.19 -12.66
N GLY A 10 1.33 -16.03 -12.02
CA GLY A 10 0.42 -16.94 -12.69
C GLY A 10 -0.85 -16.29 -13.25
N CYS A 11 -1.49 -15.38 -12.50
CA CYS A 11 -2.78 -14.79 -12.90
C CYS A 11 -2.83 -13.26 -12.90
N GLY A 12 -1.73 -12.58 -12.57
CA GLY A 12 -1.64 -11.12 -12.55
C GLY A 12 -2.39 -10.43 -11.42
N SER A 13 -2.96 -11.17 -10.46
CA SER A 13 -3.68 -10.56 -9.34
C SER A 13 -2.74 -9.76 -8.44
N LEU A 14 -3.11 -8.51 -8.18
CA LEU A 14 -2.46 -7.65 -7.20
C LEU A 14 -2.98 -7.99 -5.79
N LEU A 15 -2.07 -8.11 -4.83
CA LEU A 15 -2.34 -8.60 -3.49
C LEU A 15 -1.69 -7.71 -2.44
N PHE A 16 -2.47 -7.40 -1.40
CA PHE A 16 -2.00 -6.75 -0.19
C PHE A 16 -2.87 -7.18 1.00
N PRO A 17 -2.31 -7.50 2.18
CA PRO A 17 -0.88 -7.73 2.43
C PRO A 17 -0.31 -8.88 1.58
N ALA A 18 1.02 -8.96 1.49
CA ALA A 18 1.72 -10.03 0.77
C ALA A 18 1.32 -11.43 1.29
N ARG A 19 1.28 -12.40 0.38
CA ARG A 19 0.82 -13.78 0.61
C ARG A 19 1.88 -14.77 0.11
N LEU A 20 1.85 -15.98 0.68
CA LEU A 20 2.66 -17.11 0.21
C LEU A 20 1.98 -17.92 -0.89
N ILE A 21 0.65 -17.82 -1.02
CA ILE A 21 -0.16 -18.55 -2.01
C ILE A 21 -1.24 -17.62 -2.55
N CYS A 22 -1.45 -17.65 -3.87
CA CYS A 22 -2.38 -16.77 -4.55
C CYS A 22 -3.80 -17.27 -4.31
N PRO A 23 -4.69 -16.46 -3.71
CA PRO A 23 -6.06 -16.90 -3.40
C PRO A 23 -6.92 -17.08 -4.66
N ARG A 24 -6.47 -16.59 -5.83
CA ARG A 24 -7.22 -16.65 -7.08
C ARG A 24 -6.87 -17.87 -7.93
N CYS A 25 -5.60 -18.23 -8.04
CA CYS A 25 -5.14 -19.31 -8.92
C CYS A 25 -4.32 -20.41 -8.22
N GLY A 26 -4.04 -20.28 -6.92
CA GLY A 26 -3.30 -21.27 -6.14
C GLY A 26 -1.79 -21.32 -6.38
N GLN A 27 -1.24 -20.50 -7.27
CA GLN A 27 0.21 -20.40 -7.50
C GLN A 27 0.93 -19.73 -6.32
N ASP A 28 2.20 -20.04 -6.16
CA ASP A 28 3.10 -19.51 -5.12
C ASP A 28 4.21 -18.62 -5.68
N ASP A 29 4.22 -18.36 -6.99
CA ASP A 29 5.19 -17.48 -7.65
C ASP A 29 4.66 -16.04 -7.78
N PHE A 30 5.47 -15.08 -7.32
CA PHE A 30 5.10 -13.68 -7.18
C PHE A 30 6.25 -12.73 -7.52
N SER A 31 5.87 -11.55 -8.01
CA SER A 31 6.75 -10.39 -8.13
C SER A 31 6.28 -9.26 -7.23
N THR A 32 7.16 -8.28 -7.02
CA THR A 32 6.80 -6.99 -6.40
C THR A 32 6.60 -5.95 -7.49
N VAL A 33 5.48 -5.23 -7.43
CA VAL A 33 5.17 -4.10 -8.31
C VAL A 33 5.09 -2.82 -7.48
N GLN A 34 5.42 -1.70 -8.10
CA GLN A 34 5.38 -0.38 -7.46
C GLN A 34 4.07 0.32 -7.83
N ALA A 35 3.22 0.56 -6.84
CA ALA A 35 2.02 1.39 -6.98
C ALA A 35 2.37 2.84 -6.62
N GLU A 36 2.10 3.77 -7.52
CA GLU A 36 2.43 5.18 -7.31
C GLU A 36 1.31 5.97 -6.66
N GLN A 37 0.05 5.62 -6.95
CA GLN A 37 -1.13 6.34 -6.49
C GLN A 37 -2.26 5.38 -6.11
N ALA A 38 -3.17 5.87 -5.27
CA ALA A 38 -4.38 5.17 -4.88
C ALA A 38 -5.50 6.15 -4.52
N ASP A 39 -6.74 5.72 -4.71
CA ASP A 39 -7.90 6.56 -4.45
C ASP A 39 -8.42 6.36 -3.03
N VAL A 40 -8.67 7.46 -2.34
CA VAL A 40 -9.20 7.46 -0.98
C VAL A 40 -10.65 7.00 -0.99
N GLN A 41 -10.92 5.90 -0.31
CA GLN A 41 -12.29 5.40 -0.13
C GLN A 41 -12.91 5.94 1.16
N GLN A 42 -12.13 5.93 2.25
CA GLN A 42 -12.59 6.33 3.56
C GLN A 42 -11.42 6.85 4.39
N THR A 43 -11.69 7.81 5.29
CA THR A 43 -10.72 8.33 6.23
C THR A 43 -11.19 8.14 7.68
N THR A 44 -10.24 8.10 8.61
CA THR A 44 -10.52 8.07 10.05
C THR A 44 -9.41 8.82 10.77
N GLN A 45 -9.79 9.84 11.54
CA GLN A 45 -8.87 10.58 12.39
C GLN A 45 -8.85 9.99 13.79
N LEU A 46 -7.65 9.66 14.28
CA LEU A 46 -7.43 9.19 15.64
C LEU A 46 -7.38 10.37 16.62
N ALA A 47 -7.52 10.10 17.91
CA ALA A 47 -7.50 11.12 18.97
C ALA A 47 -6.17 11.88 19.06
N ASP A 48 -5.06 11.29 18.63
CA ASP A 48 -3.73 11.91 18.57
C ASP A 48 -3.52 12.78 17.32
N GLY A 49 -4.56 12.91 16.47
CA GLY A 49 -4.52 13.67 15.23
C GLY A 49 -4.05 12.86 14.01
N THR A 50 -3.59 11.62 14.18
CA THR A 50 -3.19 10.75 13.06
C THR A 50 -4.35 10.49 12.13
N LEU A 51 -4.18 10.76 10.83
CA LEU A 51 -5.16 10.47 9.80
C LEU A 51 -4.83 9.12 9.13
N LEU A 52 -5.75 8.17 9.24
CA LEU A 52 -5.72 6.91 8.50
C LEU A 52 -6.66 6.98 7.31
N ALA A 53 -6.29 6.30 6.23
CA ALA A 53 -7.12 6.17 5.04
C ALA A 53 -7.17 4.72 4.56
N THR A 54 -8.36 4.28 4.17
CA THR A 54 -8.55 3.11 3.30
C THR A 54 -8.44 3.60 1.86
N LEU A 55 -7.51 3.03 1.12
CA LEU A 55 -7.21 3.39 -0.26
C LEU A 55 -7.50 2.20 -1.18
N THR A 56 -7.86 2.50 -2.43
CA THR A 56 -8.04 1.49 -3.49
C THR A 56 -6.92 1.62 -4.49
N ILE A 57 -6.10 0.57 -4.64
CA ILE A 57 -5.13 0.50 -5.73
C ILE A 57 -5.92 0.26 -7.03
N PRO A 58 -5.68 1.01 -8.12
CA PRO A 58 -6.34 0.76 -9.40
C PRO A 58 -6.19 -0.70 -9.85
N ASN A 59 -7.32 -1.36 -10.15
CA ASN A 59 -7.39 -2.79 -10.48
C ASN A 59 -6.75 -3.73 -9.43
N GLY A 60 -6.67 -3.30 -8.18
CA GLY A 60 -5.93 -3.98 -7.13
C GLY A 60 -6.66 -4.03 -5.79
N PRO A 61 -5.93 -4.31 -4.71
CA PRO A 61 -6.49 -4.48 -3.38
C PRO A 61 -6.85 -3.13 -2.72
N HIS A 62 -7.60 -3.22 -1.63
CA HIS A 62 -7.68 -2.15 -0.66
C HIS A 62 -6.48 -2.18 0.29
N VAL A 63 -5.94 -1.01 0.62
CA VAL A 63 -4.80 -0.85 1.52
C VAL A 63 -5.11 0.19 2.60
N ILE A 64 -4.61 -0.04 3.81
CA ILE A 64 -4.73 0.93 4.91
C ILE A 64 -3.39 1.67 5.00
N ALA A 65 -3.44 3.00 4.96
CA ALA A 65 -2.27 3.86 4.99
C ALA A 65 -2.44 5.01 6.00
N ARG A 66 -1.32 5.54 6.48
CA ARG A 66 -1.31 6.81 7.22
C ARG A 66 -1.14 7.97 6.26
N VAL A 67 -2.05 8.92 6.29
CA VAL A 67 -1.94 10.16 5.52
C VAL A 67 -0.99 11.12 6.25
N THR A 68 -0.02 11.66 5.52
CA THR A 68 1.01 12.57 6.04
C THR A 68 1.04 13.83 5.19
N GLY A 69 1.43 14.97 5.76
CA GLY A 69 1.57 16.23 5.04
C GLY A 69 0.28 17.04 4.85
N GLY A 70 -0.85 16.59 5.41
CA GLY A 70 -2.12 17.31 5.39
C GLY A 70 -3.33 16.41 5.62
N THR A 71 -4.49 16.85 5.13
CA THR A 71 -5.76 16.11 5.15
C THR A 71 -6.16 15.66 3.75
N THR A 72 -7.11 14.73 3.67
CA THR A 72 -7.69 14.25 2.42
C THR A 72 -9.15 13.86 2.63
N VAL A 73 -9.91 13.72 1.55
CA VAL A 73 -11.31 13.28 1.57
C VAL A 73 -11.55 12.11 0.60
N PRO A 74 -12.62 11.31 0.81
CA PRO A 74 -13.01 10.28 -0.16
C PRO A 74 -13.15 10.81 -1.58
N GLY A 75 -12.65 10.04 -2.56
CA GLY A 75 -12.64 10.38 -3.98
C GLY A 75 -11.35 11.07 -4.46
N GLU A 76 -10.48 11.54 -3.55
CA GLU A 76 -9.17 12.07 -3.94
C GLU A 76 -8.16 10.95 -4.24
N SER A 77 -7.22 11.22 -5.14
CA SER A 77 -6.10 10.33 -5.43
C SER A 77 -4.84 10.81 -4.72
N LEU A 78 -4.19 9.93 -3.96
CA LEU A 78 -3.00 10.25 -3.19
C LEU A 78 -1.77 9.49 -3.69
N PRO A 79 -0.60 10.13 -3.74
CA PRO A 79 0.66 9.43 -3.96
C PRO A 79 0.97 8.50 -2.79
N LEU A 80 1.50 7.31 -3.10
CA LEU A 80 1.86 6.28 -2.14
C LEU A 80 3.35 6.33 -1.81
N THR A 81 3.70 5.86 -0.62
CA THR A 81 5.10 5.69 -0.21
C THR A 81 5.27 4.59 0.82
N ASN A 82 6.39 3.87 0.75
CA ASN A 82 6.88 3.03 1.85
C ASN A 82 7.94 3.72 2.73
N ASN A 83 8.32 4.96 2.42
CA ASN A 83 9.26 5.74 3.22
C ASN A 83 8.48 6.61 4.22
N PRO A 84 8.67 6.45 5.55
CA PRO A 84 8.01 7.27 6.56
C PRO A 84 8.46 8.73 6.55
N ASN A 85 9.61 9.03 5.94
CA ASN A 85 10.20 10.37 5.80
C ASN A 85 10.13 10.86 4.35
N ALA A 86 9.09 10.45 3.61
CA ALA A 86 8.89 10.92 2.24
C ALA A 86 8.76 12.45 2.18
N GLY A 87 9.07 13.00 1.01
CA GLY A 87 9.17 14.45 0.78
C GLY A 87 7.88 15.23 1.07
N PRO A 88 7.92 16.56 0.89
CA PRO A 88 6.79 17.43 1.20
C PRO A 88 5.55 17.11 0.35
N GLY A 89 4.37 17.42 0.88
CA GLY A 89 3.07 17.22 0.22
C GLY A 89 2.21 16.13 0.88
N VAL A 90 0.92 16.11 0.56
CA VAL A 90 -0.03 15.12 1.09
C VAL A 90 0.22 13.77 0.42
N HIS A 91 0.50 12.74 1.21
CA HIS A 91 0.78 11.39 0.71
C HIS A 91 0.34 10.32 1.68
N ALA A 92 0.18 9.11 1.17
CA ALA A 92 -0.20 7.93 1.93
C ALA A 92 1.00 7.02 2.19
N PHE A 93 1.40 6.93 3.45
CA PHE A 93 2.45 6.04 3.93
C PHE A 93 1.89 4.66 4.24
N ILE A 94 2.37 3.65 3.52
CA ILE A 94 2.07 2.24 3.76
C ILE A 94 3.29 1.60 4.45
N PRO A 95 3.17 1.19 5.71
CA PRO A 95 4.27 0.52 6.39
C PRO A 95 4.48 -0.86 5.78
N VAL A 96 5.66 -1.06 5.19
CA VAL A 96 6.16 -2.40 4.88
C VAL A 96 7.09 -2.82 5.99
N ARG A 97 6.94 -4.05 6.47
CA ARG A 97 8.00 -4.66 7.28
C ARG A 97 9.13 -4.99 6.32
N SER A 98 10.26 -4.28 6.42
CA SER A 98 11.52 -4.78 5.87
C SER A 98 11.69 -6.20 6.36
N ASN A 99 11.89 -7.14 5.45
CA ASN A 99 11.85 -8.56 5.78
C ASN A 99 12.85 -8.84 6.91
N VAL A 100 12.37 -9.47 7.99
CA VAL A 100 13.20 -9.94 9.12
C VAL A 100 14.22 -11.01 8.68
N ASN A 101 14.21 -11.47 7.43
CA ASN A 101 15.06 -12.55 6.92
C ASN A 101 15.82 -12.20 5.61
N GLU A 102 16.16 -10.93 5.33
CA GLU A 102 17.06 -10.58 4.22
C GLU A 102 18.56 -10.72 4.55
N ASN A 103 18.89 -11.19 5.76
CA ASN A 103 20.25 -11.60 6.12
C ASN A 103 20.22 -12.98 6.79
N GLN A 104 20.28 -14.03 5.99
CA GLN A 104 21.00 -15.23 6.41
C GLN A 104 21.76 -15.81 5.22
N PRO A 105 23.10 -15.70 5.19
CA PRO A 105 23.93 -16.43 4.23
C PRO A 105 23.88 -17.95 4.46
#